data_AF-A0A6H1ZUJ3-F1
#
_entry.id   AF-A0A6H1ZUJ3-F1
#
_cell.length_a   1.000
_cell.length_b   1.000
_cell.length_c   1.000
_cell.angle_alpha   90.00
_cell.angle_beta   90.00
_cell.angle_gamma   90.00
#
_symmetry.space_group_name_H-M   'P 1'
#
loop_
_entity.id
_entity.type
_entity.pdbx_description
1 polymer ?
#
loop_
_entity_poly.entity_id
_entity_poly.type
_entity_poly.pdbx_seq_one_letter_code
_entity_poly.pdbx_strand_id
1 'polypeptide(L)'
;MKVQNMTSNRSGREVANQFTITDDEGNTYFQSYRTIIAKVAPGHPLHGEVILDHNWDSSRTTGKYRNQFLGETKKETEAKIKDGTYVLADLNS
;
A
#
# COMPACT_ATOMS: atom_id res chain seq x y z
N MET A 1 -8.84 -2.77 -15.10
CA MET A 1 -7.83 -3.11 -14.07
C MET A 1 -6.45 -3.39 -14.69
N LYS A 2 -5.39 -2.84 -14.08
CA LYS A 2 -3.98 -3.06 -14.45
C LYS A 2 -3.19 -3.56 -13.23
N VAL A 3 -2.35 -4.57 -13.41
CA VAL A 3 -1.49 -5.13 -12.34
C VAL A 3 -0.04 -5.01 -12.78
N GLN A 4 0.83 -4.54 -11.89
CA GLN A 4 2.28 -4.41 -12.15
C GLN A 4 3.08 -4.86 -10.94
N ASN A 5 4.21 -5.52 -11.16
CA ASN A 5 5.15 -5.81 -10.09
C ASN A 5 5.80 -4.52 -9.58
N MET A 6 5.98 -4.43 -8.26
CA MET A 6 6.82 -3.40 -7.67
C MET A 6 8.30 -3.69 -7.97
N THR A 7 9.12 -2.64 -8.00
CA THR A 7 10.56 -2.76 -8.21
C THR A 7 11.33 -2.59 -6.91
N SER A 8 12.43 -3.30 -6.77
CA SER A 8 13.32 -3.16 -5.62
C SER A 8 14.14 -1.87 -5.74
N ASN A 9 14.04 -0.97 -4.76
CA ASN A 9 14.87 0.24 -4.68
C ASN A 9 16.39 -0.06 -4.74
N ARG A 10 16.83 -1.26 -4.39
CA ARG A 10 18.26 -1.64 -4.42
C ARG A 10 18.75 -2.04 -5.82
N SER A 11 17.92 -2.75 -6.58
CA SER A 11 18.34 -3.41 -7.82
C SER A 11 17.61 -2.90 -9.07
N GLY A 12 16.54 -2.12 -8.91
CA GLY A 12 15.64 -1.70 -9.99
C GLY A 12 14.82 -2.82 -10.61
N ARG A 13 15.03 -4.08 -10.18
CA ARG A 13 14.34 -5.26 -10.73
C ARG A 13 12.97 -5.43 -10.10
N GLU A 14 12.06 -5.98 -10.88
CA GLU A 14 10.76 -6.43 -10.39
C GLU A 14 10.90 -7.44 -9.23
N VAL A 15 9.95 -7.37 -8.31
CA VAL A 15 9.91 -8.18 -7.11
C VAL A 15 8.69 -9.08 -7.19
N ALA A 16 8.93 -10.39 -7.07
CA ALA A 16 7.86 -11.36 -7.06
C ALA A 16 6.92 -11.13 -5.86
N ASN A 17 5.62 -11.38 -6.08
CA ASN A 17 4.58 -11.31 -5.05
C ASN A 17 4.36 -9.92 -4.42
N GLN A 18 4.79 -8.85 -5.08
CA GLN A 18 4.56 -7.47 -4.63
C GLN A 18 3.99 -6.71 -5.81
N PHE A 19 2.74 -6.27 -5.70
CA PHE A 19 2.00 -5.74 -6.84
C PHE A 19 1.40 -4.38 -6.52
N THR A 20 1.44 -3.49 -7.52
CA THR A 20 0.58 -2.32 -7.58
C THR A 20 -0.55 -2.64 -8.55
N ILE A 21 -1.79 -2.49 -8.08
CA ILE A 21 -3.00 -2.70 -8.88
C ILE A 21 -3.66 -1.33 -9.05
N THR A 22 -4.11 -1.02 -10.25
CA THR A 22 -4.93 0.17 -10.53
C THR A 22 -6.25 -0.29 -11.15
N ASP A 23 -7.36 0.12 -10.57
CA ASP A 23 -8.67 -0.16 -11.15
C ASP A 23 -9.09 0.89 -12.18
N ASP A 24 -10.27 0.72 -12.77
CA ASP A 24 -10.76 1.60 -13.82
C ASP A 24 -11.35 2.92 -13.26
N GLU A 25 -11.51 3.01 -11.93
CA GLU A 25 -11.93 4.22 -11.22
C GLU A 25 -10.73 5.08 -10.78
N GLY A 26 -9.50 4.54 -10.89
CA GLY A 26 -8.27 5.22 -10.52
C GLY A 26 -7.83 4.97 -9.08
N ASN A 27 -8.48 4.04 -8.36
CA ASN A 27 -7.95 3.57 -7.09
C ASN A 27 -6.64 2.79 -7.34
N THR A 28 -5.68 2.97 -6.44
CA THR A 28 -4.44 2.20 -6.46
C THR A 28 -4.34 1.34 -5.21
N TYR A 29 -3.85 0.12 -5.38
CA TYR A 29 -3.73 -0.86 -4.31
C TYR A 29 -2.31 -1.39 -4.25
N PHE A 30 -1.83 -1.62 -3.04
CA PHE A 30 -0.66 -2.46 -2.80
C PHE A 30 -1.12 -3.84 -2.35
N GLN A 31 -0.73 -4.87 -3.10
CA GLN A 31 -0.95 -6.27 -2.75
C GLN A 31 0.41 -6.95 -2.48
N SER A 32 0.50 -7.62 -1.32
CA SER A 32 1.63 -8.49 -0.97
C SER A 32 1.12 -9.93 -0.93
N TYR A 33 1.68 -10.77 -1.80
CA TYR A 33 1.18 -12.12 -2.08
C TYR A 33 -0.30 -12.10 -2.49
N ARG A 34 -1.20 -12.63 -1.64
CA ARG A 34 -2.64 -12.70 -1.89
C ARG A 34 -3.43 -11.68 -1.07
N THR A 35 -2.74 -10.83 -0.30
CA THR A 35 -3.35 -9.91 0.66
C THR A 35 -3.21 -8.48 0.15
N ILE A 36 -4.33 -7.78 0.02
CA ILE A 36 -4.36 -6.33 -0.18
C ILE A 36 -3.95 -5.68 1.14
N ILE A 37 -2.94 -4.82 1.08
CA ILE A 37 -2.30 -4.20 2.24
C ILE A 37 -2.73 -2.75 2.39
N ALA A 38 -2.87 -2.04 1.27
CA ALA A 38 -3.25 -0.64 1.24
C ALA A 38 -4.10 -0.33 0.00
N LYS A 39 -5.06 0.57 0.15
CA LYS A 39 -5.82 1.21 -0.94
C LYS A 39 -5.64 2.72 -0.83
N VAL A 40 -5.44 3.38 -1.97
CA VAL A 40 -5.42 4.84 -2.11
C VAL A 40 -6.46 5.22 -3.16
N ALA A 41 -7.44 6.02 -2.77
CA ALA A 41 -8.47 6.52 -3.67
C ALA A 41 -7.91 7.57 -4.67
N PRO A 42 -8.49 7.69 -5.89
CA PRO A 42 -8.12 8.71 -6.85
C PRO A 42 -8.29 10.12 -6.25
N GLY A 43 -7.33 11.01 -6.50
CA GLY A 43 -7.33 12.40 -5.99
C GLY A 43 -6.14 12.82 -5.12
N HIS A 44 -5.10 12.00 -4.96
CA HIS A 44 -3.97 12.34 -4.09
C HIS A 44 -2.78 12.97 -4.86
N PRO A 45 -2.42 14.23 -4.52
CA PRO A 45 -1.02 14.54 -4.19
C PRO A 45 -0.80 14.60 -2.67
N LEU A 46 -1.83 14.95 -1.87
CA LEU A 46 -1.81 14.99 -0.39
C LEU A 46 -3.21 14.74 0.29
N HIS A 47 -4.26 14.33 -0.43
CA HIS A 47 -5.65 14.31 0.10
C HIS A 47 -6.60 13.16 -0.36
N GLY A 48 -6.12 12.13 -1.04
CA GLY A 48 -6.91 10.90 -1.25
C GLY A 48 -7.00 10.07 0.04
N GLU A 49 -8.16 9.44 0.28
CA GLU A 49 -8.36 8.53 1.41
C GLU A 49 -7.44 7.31 1.29
N VAL A 50 -6.65 7.06 2.35
CA VAL A 50 -5.78 5.88 2.45
C VAL A 50 -6.40 4.93 3.47
N ILE A 51 -6.65 3.71 3.01
CA ILE A 51 -7.17 2.62 3.82
C ILE A 51 -6.11 1.53 3.90
N LEU A 52 -5.82 1.07 5.11
CA LEU A 52 -4.88 -0.01 5.40
C LEU A 52 -5.62 -1.24 5.90
N ASP A 53 -5.17 -2.40 5.47
CA ASP A 53 -5.64 -3.67 6.02
C ASP A 53 -5.12 -3.85 7.46
N HIS A 54 -5.84 -4.61 8.29
CA HIS A 54 -5.34 -4.96 9.62
C HIS A 54 -3.97 -5.66 9.59
N ASN A 55 -3.60 -6.33 8.49
CA ASN A 55 -2.31 -6.98 8.28
C ASN A 55 -1.24 -6.07 7.65
N TRP A 56 -1.41 -4.74 7.69
CA TRP A 56 -0.53 -3.77 7.01
C TRP A 56 0.96 -3.86 7.39
N ASP A 57 1.29 -4.41 8.56
CA ASP A 57 2.67 -4.60 9.05
C ASP A 57 3.03 -6.07 9.35
N SER A 58 2.38 -7.02 8.66
CA SER A 58 2.53 -8.46 8.89
C SER A 58 3.95 -9.03 8.68
N SER A 59 4.78 -8.38 7.85
CA SER A 59 6.15 -8.86 7.60
C SER A 59 7.10 -7.72 7.24
N ARG A 60 8.42 -7.96 7.42
CA ARG A 60 9.47 -7.00 7.02
C ARG A 60 9.42 -6.64 5.53
N THR A 61 9.13 -7.63 4.68
CA THR A 61 9.03 -7.42 3.22
C THR A 61 7.80 -6.61 2.88
N THR A 62 6.63 -6.98 3.44
CA THR A 62 5.39 -6.23 3.27
C THR A 62 5.54 -4.78 3.71
N GLY A 63 6.10 -4.54 4.91
CA GLY A 63 6.31 -3.20 5.43
C GLY A 63 7.28 -2.36 4.60
N LYS A 64 8.34 -2.98 4.05
CA LYS A 64 9.26 -2.30 3.14
C LYS A 64 8.55 -1.80 1.88
N TYR A 65 7.75 -2.65 1.23
CA TYR A 65 7.07 -2.26 -0.01
C TYR A 65 5.83 -1.39 0.24
N ARG A 66 5.16 -1.52 1.38
CA ARG A 66 4.15 -0.54 1.82
C ARG A 66 4.77 0.86 1.95
N ASN A 67 5.93 0.98 2.60
CA ASN A 67 6.64 2.25 2.70
C ASN A 67 6.97 2.83 1.33
N GLN A 68 7.39 1.99 0.38
CA GLN A 68 7.65 2.41 -0.99
C GLN A 68 6.36 2.84 -1.72
N PHE A 69 5.25 2.14 -1.51
CA PHE A 69 3.96 2.43 -2.12
C PHE A 69 3.35 3.74 -1.60
N LEU A 70 3.40 3.96 -0.28
CA LEU A 70 2.87 5.16 0.37
C LEU A 70 3.85 6.35 0.39
N GLY A 71 5.13 6.11 0.09
CA GLY A 71 6.16 7.15 0.09
C GLY A 71 6.58 7.62 1.49
N GLU A 72 6.42 6.77 2.51
CA GLU A 72 6.63 7.14 3.92
C GLU A 72 7.21 5.97 4.74
N THR A 73 7.64 6.25 5.96
CA THR A 73 8.14 5.26 6.91
C THR A 73 7.02 4.60 7.72
N LYS A 74 7.30 3.44 8.30
CA LYS A 74 6.39 2.77 9.25
C LYS A 74 5.94 3.71 10.37
N LYS A 75 6.86 4.52 10.91
CA LYS A 75 6.56 5.45 12.01
C LYS A 75 5.57 6.53 11.58
N GLU A 76 5.69 7.03 10.35
CA GLU A 76 4.72 7.98 9.79
C GLU A 76 3.36 7.31 9.57
N THR A 77 3.34 6.07 9.07
CA THR A 77 2.11 5.27 8.96
C THR A 77 1.43 5.08 10.32
N GLU A 78 2.17 4.71 11.36
CA GLU A 78 1.64 4.57 12.74
C GLU A 78 1.07 5.88 13.27
N ALA A 79 1.75 7.01 13.01
CA ALA A 79 1.28 8.33 13.39
C ALA A 79 -0.04 8.68 12.70
N LYS A 80 -0.14 8.42 11.39
CA LYS A 80 -1.35 8.66 10.58
C LYS A 80 -2.52 7.75 10.94
N ILE A 81 -2.25 6.52 11.37
CA ILE A 81 -3.30 5.66 11.96
C ILE A 81 -3.77 6.25 13.29
N LYS A 82 -2.83 6.69 14.14
CA LYS A 82 -3.12 7.21 15.48
C LYS A 82 -3.89 8.54 15.45
N ASP A 83 -3.58 9.42 14.50
CA ASP A 83 -4.25 10.71 14.34
C ASP A 83 -5.54 10.64 13.49
N GLY A 84 -5.86 9.46 12.94
CA GLY A 84 -7.07 9.21 12.16
C GLY A 84 -6.98 9.60 10.69
N THR A 85 -5.82 10.04 10.20
CA THR A 85 -5.58 10.29 8.77
C THR A 85 -5.74 9.02 7.94
N TYR A 86 -5.29 7.87 8.46
CA TYR A 86 -5.45 6.57 7.82
C TYR A 86 -6.51 5.73 8.54
N VAL A 87 -7.36 5.07 7.75
CA VAL A 87 -8.41 4.17 8.26
C VAL A 87 -7.91 2.73 8.20
N LEU A 88 -8.12 1.97 9.27
CA LEU A 88 -7.97 0.52 9.26
C LEU A 88 -9.31 -0.13 8.92
N ALA A 89 -9.32 -1.02 7.92
CA ALA A 89 -10.49 -1.80 7.54
C ALA A 89 -10.07 -3.17 7.03
N ASP A 90 -11.01 -4.12 6.97
CA ASP A 90 -10.78 -5.39 6.30
C ASP A 90 -10.86 -5.21 4.78
N LEU A 91 -9.71 -5.31 4.10
CA LEU A 91 -9.61 -5.17 2.65
C LEU A 91 -9.68 -6.53 1.92
N ASN A 92 -9.84 -7.63 2.64
CA ASN A 92 -9.69 -8.99 2.12
C ASN A 92 -10.87 -9.92 2.46
N SER A 93 -12.03 -9.35 2.81
CA SER A 93 -13.29 -10.07 3.07
C SER A 93 -14.11 -10.36 1.82
#